data_AF-A0A8B9HSP8-F1
#
_entry.id   AF-A0A8B9HSP8-F1
#
_cell.length_a   1.000
_cell.length_b   1.000
_cell.length_c   1.000
_cell.angle_alpha   90.00
_cell.angle_beta   90.00
_cell.angle_gamma   90.00
#
_symmetry.space_group_name_H-M   'P 1'
#
loop_
_entity.id
_entity.type
_entity.pdbx_description
1 polymer ?
#
loop_
_entity_poly.entity_id
_entity_poly.type
_entity_poly.pdbx_seq_one_letter_code
_entity_poly.pdbx_strand_id
1 'polypeptide(L)'
;GGGLVVGQNVSLPCIVAEKHEVNINQIEWDVKIKDNRERLVVFSPQYRPHYFEPVYLELVNRTNSTILRGSILHLYNVTKKDSGTYFCYITTFPYGSYQNSTVVQVTGKNTTVTVTLFLCISLSLTVYSTIKVTSYQ
;
A
#
# COMPACT_ATOMS: atom_id res chain seq x y z
N GLY A 1 -10.33 8.86 -9.12
CA GLY A 1 -9.52 7.94 -8.30
C GLY A 1 -8.08 8.09 -8.75
N GLY A 2 -7.24 8.71 -7.92
CA GLY A 2 -5.82 8.85 -8.23
C GLY A 2 -5.13 7.49 -8.06
N GLY A 3 -4.42 7.04 -9.10
CA GLY A 3 -3.56 5.85 -8.99
C GLY A 3 -2.37 6.13 -8.07
N LEU A 4 -1.83 5.09 -7.45
CA LEU A 4 -0.59 5.20 -6.68
C LEU A 4 0.59 5.30 -7.64
N VAL A 5 1.59 6.09 -7.30
CA VAL A 5 2.84 6.19 -8.08
C VAL A 5 3.95 5.47 -7.32
N VAL A 6 4.91 4.89 -8.05
CA VAL A 6 6.10 4.25 -7.45
C VAL A 6 6.74 5.14 -6.38
N GLY A 7 7.03 4.54 -5.24
CA GLY A 7 7.66 5.15 -4.08
C GLY A 7 6.69 5.76 -3.06
N GLN A 8 5.39 5.73 -3.32
CA GLN A 8 4.40 6.16 -2.34
C GLN A 8 4.20 5.12 -1.23
N ASN A 9 3.65 5.58 -0.11
CA ASN A 9 3.15 4.71 0.94
C ASN A 9 1.64 4.63 0.83
N VAL A 10 1.07 3.45 1.07
CA VAL A 10 -0.37 3.24 1.08
C VAL A 10 -0.79 2.46 2.32
N SER A 11 -1.94 2.84 2.87
CA SER A 11 -2.55 2.22 4.03
C SER A 11 -3.90 1.64 3.61
N LEU A 12 -4.10 0.35 3.83
CA LEU A 12 -5.30 -0.39 3.45
C LEU A 12 -6.11 -0.72 4.71
N PRO A 13 -7.16 0.03 5.04
CA PRO A 13 -7.97 -0.22 6.22
C PRO A 13 -8.91 -1.40 6.02
N CYS A 14 -9.04 -2.23 7.05
CA CYS A 14 -10.02 -3.29 7.14
C CYS A 14 -10.57 -3.34 8.57
N ILE A 15 -11.72 -2.70 8.78
CA ILE A 15 -12.26 -2.40 10.10
C ILE A 15 -13.75 -2.76 10.14
N VAL A 16 -14.19 -3.45 11.21
CA VAL A 16 -15.61 -3.73 11.49
C VAL A 16 -16.35 -2.42 11.77
N ALA A 17 -17.57 -2.24 11.25
CA ALA A 17 -18.41 -1.05 11.52
C ALA A 17 -18.90 -0.97 12.99
N GLU A 18 -18.75 0.19 13.65
CA GLU A 18 -18.86 0.41 15.11
C GLU A 18 -20.07 -0.27 15.79
N LYS A 19 -21.22 -0.26 15.11
CA LYS A 19 -22.49 -0.82 15.60
C LYS A 19 -22.48 -2.33 15.91
N HIS A 20 -21.47 -3.06 15.48
CA HIS A 20 -21.35 -4.49 15.77
C HIS A 20 -20.38 -4.68 16.95
N GLU A 21 -20.89 -5.20 18.06
CA GLU A 21 -20.06 -5.76 19.12
C GLU A 21 -19.66 -7.17 18.71
N VAL A 22 -18.40 -7.33 18.31
CA VAL A 22 -17.84 -8.62 17.89
C VAL A 22 -16.53 -8.87 18.61
N ASN A 23 -16.26 -10.13 18.91
CA ASN A 23 -14.93 -10.53 19.35
C ASN A 23 -14.13 -11.00 18.13
N ILE A 24 -13.06 -10.30 17.79
CA ILE A 24 -12.17 -10.69 16.68
C ILE A 24 -11.20 -11.75 17.18
N ASN A 25 -11.28 -12.94 16.60
CA ASN A 25 -10.39 -14.06 16.92
C ASN A 25 -9.12 -14.04 16.07
N GLN A 26 -9.22 -13.57 14.82
CA GLN A 26 -8.12 -13.58 13.86
C GLN A 26 -8.33 -12.51 12.77
N ILE A 27 -7.23 -11.93 12.31
CA ILE A 27 -7.16 -11.05 11.15
C ILE A 27 -6.08 -11.61 10.22
N GLU A 28 -6.39 -11.73 8.93
CA GLU A 28 -5.44 -12.20 7.92
C GLU A 28 -5.43 -11.25 6.73
N TRP A 29 -4.24 -11.05 6.17
CA TRP A 29 -4.07 -10.34 4.90
C TRP A 29 -3.40 -11.25 3.89
N ASP A 30 -4.02 -11.32 2.71
CA ASP A 30 -3.50 -11.99 1.52
C ASP A 30 -3.37 -10.97 0.38
N VAL A 31 -2.48 -11.24 -0.57
CA VAL A 31 -2.45 -10.54 -1.85
C VAL A 31 -2.64 -11.54 -2.98
N LYS A 32 -3.41 -11.16 -3.99
CA LYS A 32 -3.49 -11.85 -5.28
C LYS A 32 -2.82 -10.99 -6.35
N ILE A 33 -1.71 -11.48 -6.88
CA ILE A 33 -0.99 -10.87 -8.00
C ILE A 33 -1.13 -11.83 -9.19
N LYS A 34 -1.81 -11.38 -10.25
CA LYS A 34 -2.23 -12.24 -11.36
C LYS A 34 -3.04 -13.44 -10.82
N ASP A 35 -2.54 -14.67 -10.98
CA ASP A 35 -3.18 -15.89 -10.47
C ASP A 35 -2.54 -16.44 -9.21
N ASN A 36 -1.44 -15.85 -8.72
CA ASN A 36 -0.82 -16.28 -7.48
C ASN A 36 -1.45 -15.57 -6.29
N ARG A 37 -1.72 -16.34 -5.23
CA ARG A 37 -2.25 -15.81 -3.98
C ARG A 37 -1.31 -16.15 -2.85
N GLU A 38 -0.84 -15.11 -2.17
CA GLU A 38 0.17 -15.20 -1.12
C GLU A 38 -0.40 -14.64 0.19
N ARG A 39 -0.04 -15.25 1.30
CA ARG A 39 -0.35 -14.72 2.62
C ARG A 39 0.69 -13.70 3.00
N LEU A 40 0.28 -12.57 3.55
CA LEU A 40 1.18 -11.49 3.97
C LEU A 40 1.41 -11.54 5.47
N VAL A 41 0.32 -11.57 6.24
CA VAL A 41 0.36 -11.51 7.70
C VAL A 41 -0.89 -12.14 8.30
N VAL A 42 -0.73 -12.82 9.43
CA VAL A 42 -1.81 -13.32 10.28
C VAL A 42 -1.63 -12.79 11.69
N PHE A 43 -2.70 -12.29 12.28
CA PHE A 43 -2.76 -11.84 13.66
C PHE A 43 -3.90 -12.54 14.40
N SER A 44 -3.64 -12.98 15.63
CA SER A 44 -4.67 -13.44 16.57
C SER A 44 -4.40 -12.80 17.93
N PRO A 45 -5.42 -12.36 18.71
CA PRO A 45 -5.19 -11.74 20.01
C PRO A 45 -4.43 -12.62 21.02
N GLN A 46 -4.45 -13.94 20.82
CA GLN A 46 -3.73 -14.89 21.69
C GLN A 46 -2.24 -15.00 21.34
N TYR A 47 -1.84 -14.59 20.13
CA TYR A 47 -0.51 -14.82 19.58
C TYR A 47 0.11 -13.53 19.04
N ARG A 48 1.41 -13.53 18.79
CA ARG A 48 2.05 -12.43 18.07
C ARG A 48 1.63 -12.47 16.59
N PRO A 49 1.58 -11.32 15.89
CA PRO A 49 1.45 -11.34 14.44
C PRO A 49 2.57 -12.18 13.81
N HIS A 50 2.20 -13.02 12.85
CA HIS A 50 3.13 -13.79 12.04
C HIS A 50 3.19 -13.19 10.64
N TYR A 51 4.37 -12.69 10.25
CA TYR A 51 4.61 -12.06 8.96
C TYR A 51 5.26 -13.06 8.02
N PHE A 52 4.65 -13.25 6.84
CA PHE A 52 5.20 -14.03 5.75
C PHE A 52 5.98 -13.16 4.77
N GLU A 53 5.58 -11.88 4.66
CA GLU A 53 6.15 -10.87 3.77
C GLU A 53 6.52 -9.60 4.56
N PRO A 54 7.42 -8.73 4.05
CA PRO A 54 7.89 -7.52 4.73
C PRO A 54 6.86 -6.39 4.69
N VAL A 55 5.71 -6.60 5.32
CA VAL A 55 4.62 -5.64 5.47
C VAL A 55 4.50 -5.16 6.92
N TYR A 56 3.84 -4.03 7.13
CA TYR A 56 3.52 -3.55 8.47
C TYR A 56 2.01 -3.64 8.73
N LEU A 57 1.65 -4.18 9.89
CA LEU A 57 0.27 -4.33 10.33
C LEU A 57 0.03 -3.44 11.54
N GLU A 58 -0.87 -2.49 11.40
CA GLU A 58 -1.37 -1.67 12.51
C GLU A 58 -2.72 -2.23 12.98
N LEU A 59 -2.86 -2.48 14.27
CA LEU A 59 -4.11 -2.93 14.87
C LEU A 59 -4.97 -1.73 15.24
N VAL A 60 -6.25 -1.76 14.88
CA VAL A 60 -7.19 -0.67 15.13
C VAL A 60 -8.12 -1.08 16.26
N ASN A 61 -8.07 -0.35 17.37
CA ASN A 61 -8.99 -0.49 18.48
C ASN A 61 -10.09 0.56 18.41
N ARG A 62 -11.21 0.29 19.08
CA ARG A 62 -12.25 1.30 19.31
C ARG A 62 -11.67 2.44 20.14
N THR A 63 -12.06 3.67 19.81
CA THR A 63 -11.62 4.87 20.53
C THR A 63 -11.83 4.72 22.04
N ASN A 64 -10.79 5.02 22.82
CA ASN A 64 -10.78 4.92 24.29
C ASN A 64 -11.11 3.50 24.82
N SER A 65 -10.77 2.45 24.08
CA SER A 65 -11.03 1.07 24.46
C SER A 65 -9.91 0.14 23.96
N THR A 66 -9.83 -1.06 24.55
CA THR A 66 -8.97 -2.17 24.09
C THR A 66 -9.70 -3.11 23.13
N ILE A 67 -10.96 -2.84 22.80
CA ILE A 67 -11.75 -3.66 21.89
C ILE A 67 -11.19 -3.53 20.49
N LEU A 68 -10.65 -4.62 19.96
CA LEU A 68 -10.12 -4.70 18.60
C LEU A 68 -11.26 -4.58 17.57
N ARG A 69 -11.03 -3.76 16.56
CA ARG A 69 -12.00 -3.47 15.48
C ARG A 69 -11.50 -3.92 14.11
N GLY A 70 -10.21 -4.18 13.96
CA GLY A 70 -9.64 -4.59 12.70
C GLY A 70 -8.17 -4.20 12.61
N SER A 71 -7.71 -3.93 11.40
CA SER A 71 -6.33 -3.56 11.14
C SER A 71 -6.19 -2.66 9.92
N ILE A 72 -5.02 -2.06 9.79
CA ILE A 72 -4.57 -1.34 8.60
C ILE A 72 -3.28 -2.02 8.13
N LEU A 73 -3.28 -2.47 6.88
CA LEU A 73 -2.06 -2.96 6.23
C LEU A 73 -1.32 -1.79 5.59
N HIS A 74 -0.07 -1.59 5.97
CA HIS A 74 0.78 -0.55 5.41
C HIS A 74 1.79 -1.14 4.43
N LEU A 75 1.78 -0.60 3.22
CA LEU A 75 2.77 -0.88 2.18
C LEU A 75 3.62 0.39 1.99
N TYR A 76 4.92 0.27 2.19
CA TYR A 76 5.85 1.38 2.10
C TYR A 76 6.64 1.33 0.80
N ASN A 77 6.90 2.49 0.22
CA ASN A 77 7.74 2.63 -0.98
C ASN A 77 7.30 1.69 -2.12
N VAL A 78 6.00 1.70 -2.44
CA VAL A 78 5.40 0.73 -3.35
C VAL A 78 6.01 0.77 -4.74
N THR A 79 6.05 -0.38 -5.39
CA THR A 79 6.54 -0.60 -6.74
C THR A 79 5.42 -1.15 -7.63
N LYS A 80 5.66 -1.22 -8.95
CA LYS A 80 4.70 -1.87 -9.87
C LYS A 80 4.36 -3.31 -9.47
N LYS A 81 5.28 -4.02 -8.80
CA LYS A 81 5.08 -5.41 -8.37
C LYS A 81 4.05 -5.54 -7.25
N ASP A 82 3.86 -4.48 -6.46
CA ASP A 82 2.85 -4.43 -5.39
C ASP A 82 1.44 -4.18 -5.93
N SER A 83 1.27 -4.09 -7.26
CA SER A 83 -0.06 -4.02 -7.88
C SER A 83 -0.75 -5.37 -7.79
N GLY A 84 -1.93 -5.39 -7.18
CA GLY A 84 -2.67 -6.62 -6.93
C GLY A 84 -3.98 -6.36 -6.20
N THR A 85 -4.70 -7.44 -5.92
CA THR A 85 -5.89 -7.39 -5.07
C THR A 85 -5.52 -7.87 -3.69
N TYR A 86 -5.56 -6.98 -2.71
CA TYR A 86 -5.33 -7.29 -1.31
C TYR A 86 -6.64 -7.71 -0.67
N PHE A 87 -6.63 -8.86 0.00
CA PHE A 87 -7.77 -9.41 0.71
C PHE A 87 -7.50 -9.36 2.21
N CYS A 88 -8.49 -8.90 2.96
CA CYS A 88 -8.49 -8.95 4.41
C CYS A 88 -9.60 -9.89 4.87
N TYR A 89 -9.25 -10.80 5.77
CA TYR A 89 -10.17 -11.71 6.44
C TYR A 89 -10.24 -11.34 7.91
N ILE A 90 -11.45 -11.09 8.42
CA ILE A 90 -11.68 -10.89 9.84
C ILE A 90 -12.58 -12.01 10.32
N THR A 91 -12.04 -12.84 11.20
CA THR A 91 -12.77 -13.94 11.85
C THR A 91 -13.27 -13.47 13.20
N THR A 92 -14.58 -13.54 13.39
CA THR A 92 -15.27 -13.08 14.59
C THR A 92 -16.06 -14.19 15.26
N PHE A 93 -16.26 -14.07 16.57
CA PHE A 93 -17.26 -14.86 17.30
C PHE A 93 -18.46 -13.97 17.67
N PRO A 94 -19.71 -14.45 17.54
CA PRO A 94 -20.15 -15.74 16.98
C PRO A 94 -20.36 -15.72 15.45
N TYR A 95 -20.12 -14.60 14.78
CA TYR A 95 -20.60 -14.36 13.41
C TYR A 95 -19.74 -14.97 12.30
N GLY A 96 -18.64 -15.65 12.64
CA GLY A 96 -17.74 -16.28 11.69
C GLY A 96 -16.85 -15.28 10.97
N SER A 97 -16.37 -15.67 9.78
CA SER A 97 -15.39 -14.91 9.01
C SER A 97 -16.05 -14.14 7.87
N TYR A 98 -15.63 -12.90 7.67
CA TYR A 98 -15.97 -12.13 6.49
C TYR A 98 -14.71 -11.60 5.81
N GLN A 99 -14.82 -11.30 4.52
CA GLN A 99 -13.70 -10.82 3.71
C GLN A 99 -14.01 -9.47 3.07
N ASN A 100 -12.99 -8.62 2.99
CA ASN A 100 -12.99 -7.41 2.17
C ASN A 100 -11.79 -7.45 1.21
N SER A 101 -11.88 -6.73 0.10
CA SER A 101 -10.75 -6.59 -0.82
C SER A 101 -10.53 -5.15 -1.25
N THR A 102 -9.28 -4.82 -1.56
CA THR A 102 -8.86 -3.53 -2.11
C THR A 102 -7.91 -3.75 -3.27
N VAL A 103 -8.18 -3.10 -4.39
CA VAL A 103 -7.32 -3.16 -5.57
C VAL A 103 -6.28 -2.06 -5.48
N VAL A 104 -5.01 -2.44 -5.49
CA VAL A 104 -3.86 -1.54 -5.53
C VAL A 104 -3.30 -1.53 -6.94
N GLN A 105 -3.18 -0.35 -7.54
CA GLN A 105 -2.59 -0.15 -8.86
C GLN A 105 -1.49 0.90 -8.74
N VAL A 106 -0.25 0.47 -8.97
CA VAL A 106 0.94 1.33 -8.90
C VAL A 106 1.43 1.65 -10.31
N THR A 107 1.42 2.92 -10.66
CA THR A 107 1.91 3.44 -11.95
C THR A 107 3.33 3.95 -11.83
N GLY A 108 4.01 3.97 -12.98
CA GLY A 108 5.37 4.48 -13.09
C GLY A 108 5.50 5.94 -12.69
N LYS A 109 6.64 6.30 -12.10
CA LYS A 109 7.01 7.71 -11.95
C LYS A 109 7.53 8.21 -13.30
N ASN A 110 6.92 9.27 -13.82
CA ASN A 110 7.48 9.99 -14.96
C ASN A 110 8.67 10.80 -14.44
N THR A 111 9.86 10.49 -14.91
CA THR A 111 11.05 11.26 -14.57
C THR A 111 11.46 12.08 -15.78
N THR A 112 11.31 13.41 -15.69
CA THR A 112 11.78 14.31 -16.73
C THR A 112 13.15 14.86 -16.35
N VAL A 113 14.17 14.44 -17.09
CA VAL A 113 15.52 15.01 -17.01
C VAL A 113 15.60 16.17 -17.98
N THR A 114 16.05 17.33 -17.50
CA THR A 114 16.28 18.51 -18.36
C THR A 114 17.78 18.65 -18.59
N VAL A 115 18.22 18.51 -19.84
CA VAL A 115 19.59 18.73 -20.27
C VAL A 115 19.70 20.16 -20.78
N THR A 116 20.59 20.95 -20.19
CA THR A 116 20.85 22.33 -20.65
C THR A 116 22.19 22.36 -21.38
N LEU A 117 22.16 22.69 -22.67
CA LEU A 117 23.33 22.86 -23.50
C LEU A 117 23.69 24.34 -23.55
N PHE A 118 24.96 24.67 -23.29
CA PHE A 118 25.48 26.02 -23.42
C PHE A 118 26.36 26.10 -24.68
N LEU A 119 26.02 27.00 -25.58
CA LEU A 119 26.77 27.30 -26.80
C LEU A 119 27.38 28.69 -26.67
N CYS A 120 28.71 28.75 -26.65
CA CYS A 120 29.45 30.01 -26.60
C CYS A 120 29.68 30.50 -28.04
N ILE A 121 29.02 31.58 -28.43
CA ILE A 121 29.13 32.16 -29.79
C ILE A 121 30.24 33.21 -29.81
N SER A 122 30.40 33.95 -28.70
CA SER A 122 31.51 34.88 -28.49
C SER A 122 31.81 35.02 -27.00
N LEU A 123 32.92 35.68 -26.65
CA LEU A 123 33.35 35.94 -25.26
C LEU A 123 32.28 36.63 -24.39
N SER A 124 31.32 37.31 -25.00
CA SER A 124 30.24 38.02 -24.31
C SER A 124 28.85 37.43 -24.58
N LEU A 125 28.73 36.39 -25.42
CA LEU A 125 27.45 35.82 -25.83
C LEU A 125 27.42 34.30 -25.70
N THR A 126 26.75 33.85 -24.65
CA THR A 126 26.38 32.44 -24.44
C THR A 126 24.89 32.28 -24.68
N VAL A 127 24.53 31.35 -25.56
CA VAL A 127 23.14 30.92 -25.76
C VAL A 127 22.97 29.57 -25.09
N TYR A 128 21.81 29.33 -24.49
CA TYR A 128 21.47 28.02 -23.94
C TYR A 128 20.24 27.44 -24.64
N SER A 129 20.23 26.12 -24.74
CA SER A 129 19.06 25.35 -25.15
C SER A 129 18.76 24.27 -24.12
N THR A 130 17.47 24.00 -23.91
CA THR A 130 17.03 22.97 -22.97
C THR A 130 16.35 21.83 -23.70
N ILE A 131 16.79 20.61 -23.45
CA ILE A 131 16.17 19.38 -23.95
C ILE A 131 15.53 18.68 -22.76
N LYS A 132 14.22 18.42 -22.84
CA LYS A 132 13.50 17.62 -21.83
C LYS A 132 13.41 16.18 -22.30
N VAL A 133 14.01 15.26 -21.56
CA VAL A 133 13.92 13.81 -21.78
C VAL A 133 13.04 13.24 -20.69
N THR A 134 11.90 12.64 -21.05
CA THR A 134 11.01 11.99 -20.09
C THR A 134 11.18 10.48 -20.18
N SER A 135 11.58 9.85 -19.08
CA SER A 135 11.56 8.39 -18.93
C SER A 135 10.33 7.93 -18.14
N TYR A 136 9.82 6.77 -18.50
CA TYR A 136 8.75 6.07 -17.79
C TYR A 136 9.38 4.88 -17.08
N GLN A 137 9.39 4.91 -15.75
CA GLN A 137 9.93 3.83 -14.93
C GLN A 137 8.85 2.84 -14.54
#